data_AF-A0A314Y2U1-F1
#
_entry.id   AF-A0A314Y2U1-F1
#
_cell.length_a   1.000
_cell.length_b   1.000
_cell.length_c   1.000
_cell.angle_alpha   90.00
_cell.angle_beta   90.00
_cell.angle_gamma   90.00
#
_symmetry.space_group_name_H-M   'P 1'
#
loop_
_entity.id
_entity.type
_entity.pdbx_description
1 polymer ?
#
loop_
_entity_poly.entity_id
_entity_poly.type
_entity_poly.pdbx_seq_one_letter_code
_entity_poly.pdbx_strand_id
1 'polypeptide(L)'
;MFERRPQLLHRLQVLLGGRAAEEVIYGRDTSRASVDYLADASWLARKILTIWNLENPMVIHGEPPPWRKKVQFVGPRLDFEGSLYHDYDLIEPPVNFNLDDEVAKRTEELIHNMYDKTLSLLKRHHAALLKTVKVLLERKEISGEEIDFILNKYPPQTPLKLLFEEENPGSLKFLKQEQERELEYALLTQSKGETL
;
A
#
# COMPACT_ATOMS: atom_id res chain seq x y z
N MET A 1 17.61 -4.08 7.07
CA MET A 1 17.18 -5.07 6.06
C MET A 1 17.04 -4.32 4.74
N PHE A 2 17.73 -4.74 3.67
CA PHE A 2 17.60 -4.09 2.36
C PHE A 2 16.32 -4.60 1.68
N GLU A 3 15.39 -3.71 1.34
CA GLU A 3 14.18 -4.08 0.57
C GLU A 3 14.55 -4.34 -0.89
N ARG A 4 14.04 -5.43 -1.48
CA ARG A 4 14.26 -5.73 -2.90
C ARG A 4 13.31 -4.91 -3.78
N ARG A 5 13.70 -4.58 -5.01
CA ARG A 5 12.85 -3.84 -5.97
C ARG A 5 11.40 -4.35 -6.04
N PRO A 6 11.11 -5.67 -6.12
CA PRO A 6 9.73 -6.14 -6.16
C PRO A 6 8.90 -5.78 -4.92
N GLN A 7 9.50 -5.79 -3.73
CA GLN A 7 8.83 -5.43 -2.47
C GLN A 7 8.47 -3.94 -2.45
N LEU A 8 9.39 -3.09 -2.92
CA LEU A 8 9.16 -1.65 -3.04
C LEU A 8 8.05 -1.34 -4.06
N LEU A 9 8.00 -2.06 -5.18
CA LEU A 9 6.92 -1.94 -6.15
C LEU A 9 5.57 -2.39 -5.57
N HIS A 10 5.53 -3.46 -4.79
CA HIS A 10 4.32 -3.89 -4.09
C HIS A 10 3.86 -2.83 -3.08
N ARG A 11 4.79 -2.24 -2.32
CA ARG A 11 4.47 -1.15 -1.40
C ARG A 11 3.92 0.08 -2.13
N LEU A 12 4.50 0.41 -3.28
CA LEU A 12 3.99 1.48 -4.15
C LEU A 12 2.56 1.18 -4.63
N GLN A 13 2.26 -0.07 -5.00
CA GLN A 13 0.90 -0.49 -5.34
C GLN A 13 -0.08 -0.33 -4.17
N VAL A 14 0.33 -0.64 -2.94
CA VAL A 14 -0.52 -0.45 -1.74
C VAL A 14 -0.85 1.02 -1.52
N LEU A 15 0.13 1.93 -1.64
CA LEU A 15 -0.10 3.37 -1.49
C LEU A 15 -1.07 3.92 -2.56
N LEU A 16 -0.97 3.41 -3.79
CA LEU A 16 -1.88 3.76 -4.89
C LEU A 16 -3.25 3.09 -4.80
N GLY A 17 -3.38 2.06 -3.96
CA GLY A 17 -4.57 1.20 -3.87
C GLY A 17 -5.82 1.96 -3.46
N GLY A 18 -5.71 2.92 -2.54
CA GLY A 18 -6.85 3.75 -2.11
C GLY A 18 -7.45 4.54 -3.27
N ARG A 19 -6.61 5.25 -4.03
CA ARG A 19 -7.04 6.02 -5.21
C ARG A 19 -7.62 5.13 -6.30
N ALA A 20 -7.01 3.96 -6.53
CA ALA A 20 -7.49 3.01 -7.52
C ALA A 20 -8.85 2.40 -7.12
N ALA A 21 -9.06 2.14 -5.83
CA ALA A 21 -10.34 1.63 -5.32
C ALA A 21 -11.46 2.66 -5.46
N GLU A 22 -11.19 3.93 -5.16
CA GLU A 22 -12.15 5.02 -5.39
C GLU A 22 -12.56 5.11 -6.86
N GLU A 23 -11.61 5.06 -7.79
CA GLU A 23 -11.94 5.12 -9.22
C GLU A 23 -12.79 3.91 -9.67
N VAL A 24 -12.51 2.72 -9.13
CA VAL A 24 -13.26 1.50 -9.46
C VAL A 24 -14.71 1.56 -8.93
N ILE A 25 -14.95 2.19 -7.78
CA ILE A 25 -16.28 2.23 -7.14
C ILE A 25 -17.09 3.45 -7.59
N TYR A 26 -16.47 4.64 -7.54
CA TYR A 26 -17.14 5.93 -7.76
C TYR A 26 -16.87 6.51 -9.16
N GLY A 27 -15.94 5.96 -9.93
CA GLY A 27 -15.58 6.48 -11.25
C GLY A 27 -14.72 7.73 -11.15
N ARG A 28 -15.08 8.78 -11.90
CA ARG A 28 -14.28 10.02 -12.01
C ARG A 28 -14.44 10.95 -10.81
N ASP A 29 -15.46 10.76 -9.99
CA ASP A 29 -15.69 11.55 -8.79
C ASP A 29 -14.84 10.98 -7.65
N THR A 30 -13.73 11.66 -7.32
CA THR A 30 -12.74 11.16 -6.34
C THR A 30 -12.73 11.99 -5.06
N SER A 31 -12.32 11.37 -3.95
CA SER A 31 -12.23 12.02 -2.65
C SER A 31 -10.86 12.70 -2.43
N ARG A 32 -10.73 13.46 -1.33
CA ARG A 32 -9.44 13.99 -0.85
C ARG A 32 -8.70 13.04 0.09
N ALA A 33 -9.32 11.94 0.51
CA ALA A 33 -8.74 11.04 1.51
C ALA A 33 -7.47 10.33 1.01
N SER A 34 -7.36 10.08 -0.30
CA SER A 34 -6.20 9.41 -0.89
C SER A 34 -5.01 10.32 -1.16
N VAL A 35 -5.12 11.64 -0.94
CA VAL A 35 -4.11 12.62 -1.38
C VAL A 35 -2.78 12.44 -0.66
N ASP A 36 -2.81 12.17 0.64
CA ASP A 36 -1.60 12.00 1.45
C ASP A 36 -0.78 10.78 0.97
N TYR A 37 -1.47 9.67 0.67
CA TYR A 37 -0.83 8.47 0.14
C TYR A 37 -0.24 8.65 -1.26
N LEU A 38 -0.80 9.55 -2.09
CA LEU A 38 -0.23 9.88 -3.40
C LEU A 38 1.11 10.62 -3.26
N ALA A 39 1.23 11.53 -2.29
CA ALA A 39 2.49 12.21 -2.01
C ALA A 39 3.56 11.20 -1.56
N ASP A 40 3.21 10.27 -0.67
CA ASP A 40 4.09 9.19 -0.24
C ASP A 40 4.47 8.23 -1.37
N ALA A 41 3.53 7.92 -2.27
CA ALA A 41 3.75 7.08 -3.45
C ALA A 41 4.76 7.75 -4.41
N SER A 42 4.56 9.04 -4.72
CA SER A 42 5.48 9.81 -5.55
C SER A 42 6.87 9.87 -4.94
N TRP A 43 6.95 10.02 -3.62
CA TRP A 43 8.21 10.03 -2.91
C TRP A 43 8.93 8.68 -2.97
N LEU A 44 8.21 7.58 -2.76
CA LEU A 44 8.74 6.24 -2.87
C LEU A 44 9.23 5.94 -4.29
N ALA A 45 8.46 6.31 -5.31
CA ALA A 45 8.85 6.16 -6.72
C ALA A 45 10.14 6.90 -7.03
N ARG A 46 10.28 8.17 -6.58
CA ARG A 46 11.52 8.94 -6.77
C ARG A 46 12.71 8.27 -6.10
N LYS A 47 12.56 7.75 -4.86
CA LYS A 47 13.64 7.02 -4.17
C LYS A 47 14.11 5.76 -4.90
N ILE A 48 13.18 5.01 -5.49
CA ILE A 48 13.50 3.81 -6.28
C ILE A 48 14.40 4.16 -7.46
N LEU A 49 14.16 5.32 -8.09
CA LEU A 49 14.88 5.77 -9.28
C LEU A 49 16.19 6.50 -8.93
N THR A 50 16.15 7.49 -8.04
CA THR A 50 17.30 8.37 -7.80
C THR A 50 18.25 7.87 -6.73
N ILE A 51 17.72 7.46 -5.56
CA ILE A 51 18.55 7.11 -4.40
C ILE A 51 19.08 5.67 -4.52
N TRP A 52 18.18 4.73 -4.81
CA TRP A 52 18.54 3.31 -4.86
C TRP A 52 18.90 2.83 -6.25
N ASN A 53 18.54 3.60 -7.29
CA ASN A 53 18.85 3.32 -8.69
C ASN A 53 18.64 1.85 -9.07
N LEU A 54 17.46 1.33 -8.75
CA LEU A 54 17.14 -0.09 -8.92
C LEU A 54 16.79 -0.45 -10.37
N GLU A 55 17.06 0.43 -11.33
CA GLU A 55 16.85 0.22 -12.77
C GLU A 55 17.98 -0.60 -13.40
N ASN A 56 17.65 -1.33 -14.46
CA ASN A 56 18.63 -2.12 -15.22
C ASN A 56 18.39 -1.89 -16.72
N PRO A 57 19.34 -1.27 -17.45
CA PRO A 57 20.64 -0.76 -17.00
C PRO A 57 20.51 0.42 -16.01
N MET A 58 21.57 0.69 -15.24
CA MET A 58 21.65 1.86 -14.34
C MET A 58 21.62 3.14 -15.18
N VAL A 59 20.74 4.09 -14.86
CA VAL A 59 20.53 5.26 -15.74
C VAL A 59 20.82 6.61 -15.09
N ILE A 60 20.61 6.76 -13.77
CA ILE A 60 20.69 8.07 -13.12
C ILE A 60 21.96 8.19 -12.26
N HIS A 61 22.66 9.33 -12.32
CA HIS A 61 23.68 9.67 -11.33
C HIS A 61 22.97 10.07 -10.04
N GLY A 62 23.17 9.32 -8.95
CA GLY A 62 22.33 9.40 -7.75
C GLY A 62 22.08 10.82 -7.26
N GLU A 63 20.86 11.32 -7.47
CA GLU A 63 20.47 12.65 -7.00
C GLU A 63 20.31 12.66 -5.48
N PRO A 64 20.75 13.74 -4.79
CA PRO A 64 20.38 13.93 -3.40
C PRO A 64 18.86 14.08 -3.28
N PRO A 65 18.24 13.58 -2.19
CA PRO A 65 16.81 13.77 -1.96
C PRO A 65 16.47 15.27 -1.94
N PRO A 66 15.40 15.73 -2.64
CA PRO A 66 15.04 17.15 -2.73
C PRO A 66 14.80 17.82 -1.37
N TRP A 67 14.46 17.04 -0.34
CA TRP A 67 14.23 17.52 1.02
C TRP A 67 15.29 16.93 1.95
N ARG A 68 16.38 17.68 2.17
CA ARG A 68 17.43 17.31 3.13
C ARG A 68 17.13 17.96 4.48
N LYS A 69 16.96 17.16 5.53
CA LYS A 69 16.94 17.70 6.90
C LYS A 69 18.35 18.21 7.19
N LYS A 70 18.52 19.53 7.24
CA LYS A 70 19.80 20.15 7.59
C LYS A 70 20.16 19.67 8.99
N VAL A 71 21.26 18.94 9.14
CA VAL A 71 21.72 18.48 10.45
C VAL A 71 22.02 19.72 11.28
N GLN A 72 21.27 19.95 12.36
CA GLN A 72 21.48 21.05 13.30
C GLN A 72 22.63 20.68 14.24
N PHE A 73 23.86 20.57 13.72
CA PHE A 73 25.04 20.52 14.56
C PHE A 73 25.85 21.79 14.36
N VAL A 74 25.88 22.63 15.39
CA VAL A 74 26.57 23.93 15.41
C VAL A 74 27.79 23.78 16.33
N GLY A 75 28.83 23.09 15.85
CA GLY A 75 30.06 22.90 16.61
C GLY A 75 31.26 22.58 15.71
N PRO A 76 32.50 22.93 16.11
CA PRO A 76 33.69 22.59 15.34
C PRO A 76 33.86 21.06 15.30
N ARG A 77 34.00 20.48 14.10
CA ARG A 77 34.34 19.05 13.95
C ARG A 77 35.79 18.83 14.42
N LEU A 78 36.02 17.82 15.24
CA LEU A 78 37.31 17.56 15.90
C LEU A 78 38.33 16.87 14.98
N ASP A 79 37.94 16.51 13.76
CA ASP A 79 38.70 15.69 12.80
C ASP A 79 39.08 16.48 11.54
N PHE A 80 40.23 17.15 11.59
CA PHE A 80 40.82 17.84 10.43
C PHE A 80 41.12 16.88 9.26
N GLU A 81 41.43 15.62 9.56
CA GLU A 81 41.77 14.58 8.57
C GLU A 81 40.54 13.86 8.00
N GLY A 82 39.46 13.72 8.79
CA GLY A 82 38.17 13.21 8.32
C GLY A 82 37.48 14.16 7.34
N SER A 83 37.72 15.46 7.47
CA SER A 83 37.23 16.52 6.58
C SER A 83 37.84 16.52 5.16
N LEU A 84 38.99 15.88 4.93
CA LEU A 84 39.64 15.85 3.61
C LEU A 84 38.97 14.87 2.63
N TYR A 85 38.31 13.83 3.15
CA TYR A 85 37.66 12.79 2.36
C TYR A 85 36.13 12.77 2.53
N HIS A 86 35.61 13.54 3.47
CA HIS A 86 34.20 13.88 3.52
C HIS A 86 34.04 15.24 2.85
N ASP A 87 33.98 15.22 1.52
CA ASP A 87 33.49 16.35 0.73
C ASP A 87 32.19 16.82 1.38
N TYR A 88 32.30 17.93 2.12
CA TYR A 88 31.16 18.72 2.55
C TYR A 88 30.30 18.90 1.33
N ASP A 89 29.05 18.44 1.38
CA ASP A 89 27.83 19.19 1.06
C ASP A 89 27.84 20.17 -0.15
N LEU A 90 28.83 20.05 -1.04
CA LEU A 90 28.91 20.50 -2.39
C LEU A 90 28.06 19.49 -3.14
N ILE A 91 26.76 19.61 -2.92
CA ILE A 91 25.82 19.25 -3.96
C ILE A 91 26.20 20.22 -5.07
N GLU A 92 26.87 19.71 -6.10
CA GLU A 92 26.86 20.40 -7.39
C GLU A 92 25.38 20.74 -7.63
N PRO A 93 24.98 22.04 -7.65
CA PRO A 93 23.60 22.37 -7.97
C PRO A 93 23.29 21.67 -9.29
N PRO A 94 22.10 21.06 -9.47
CA PRO A 94 21.86 20.22 -10.62
C PRO A 94 22.34 20.95 -11.88
N VAL A 95 23.42 20.44 -12.48
CA VAL A 95 24.07 21.02 -13.65
C VAL A 95 23.17 20.92 -14.89
N ASN A 96 21.96 20.39 -14.75
CA ASN A 96 20.98 20.28 -15.82
C ASN A 96 19.55 20.37 -15.29
N PHE A 97 18.85 21.48 -15.58
CA PHE A 97 17.38 21.52 -15.54
C PHE A 97 16.74 20.36 -16.32
N ASN A 98 17.41 19.92 -17.40
CA ASN A 98 16.98 18.79 -18.22
C ASN A 98 16.92 17.45 -17.45
N LEU A 99 17.71 17.29 -16.38
CA LEU A 99 17.74 16.05 -15.59
C LEU A 99 16.54 15.94 -14.65
N ASP A 100 16.18 17.05 -13.99
CA ASP A 100 14.99 17.11 -13.12
C ASP A 100 13.71 16.77 -13.93
N ASP A 101 13.61 17.28 -15.16
CA ASP A 101 12.49 16.98 -16.07
C ASP A 101 12.43 15.49 -16.45
N GLU A 102 13.60 14.87 -16.68
CA GLU A 102 13.68 13.44 -17.01
C GLU A 102 13.30 12.55 -15.81
N VAL A 103 13.78 12.89 -14.61
CA VAL A 103 13.42 12.17 -13.38
C VAL A 103 11.93 12.31 -13.10
N ALA A 104 11.36 13.51 -13.21
CA ALA A 104 9.94 13.75 -13.04
C ALA A 104 9.13 12.87 -14.00
N LYS A 105 9.46 12.91 -15.30
CA LYS A 105 8.79 12.09 -16.31
C LYS A 105 8.87 10.60 -16.00
N ARG A 106 10.04 10.09 -15.62
CA ARG A 106 10.20 8.67 -15.26
C ARG A 106 9.44 8.29 -13.99
N THR A 107 9.40 9.18 -12.99
CA THR A 107 8.58 8.94 -11.79
C THR A 107 7.11 8.86 -12.13
N GLU A 108 6.61 9.75 -12.99
CA GLU A 108 5.23 9.74 -13.48
C GLU A 108 4.93 8.44 -14.26
N GLU A 109 5.83 8.04 -15.17
CA GLU A 109 5.72 6.78 -15.91
C GLU A 109 5.67 5.56 -14.98
N LEU A 110 6.53 5.52 -13.94
CA LEU A 110 6.54 4.43 -12.98
C LEU A 110 5.24 4.37 -12.17
N ILE A 111 4.75 5.52 -11.70
CA ILE A 111 3.50 5.62 -10.95
C ILE A 111 2.32 5.20 -11.83
N HIS A 112 2.24 5.72 -13.06
CA HIS A 112 1.20 5.37 -14.02
C HIS A 112 1.17 3.85 -14.27
N ASN A 113 2.32 3.25 -14.55
CA ASN A 113 2.44 1.81 -14.77
C ASN A 113 2.00 0.98 -13.56
N MET A 114 2.31 1.43 -12.34
CA MET A 114 1.87 0.74 -11.13
C MET A 114 0.38 0.96 -10.88
N TYR A 115 -0.14 2.16 -11.15
CA TYR A 115 -1.55 2.49 -11.03
C TYR A 115 -2.42 1.66 -11.98
N ASP A 116 -2.01 1.50 -13.24
CA ASP A 116 -2.73 0.65 -14.19
C ASP A 116 -2.77 -0.81 -13.72
N LYS A 117 -1.66 -1.30 -13.16
CA LYS A 117 -1.57 -2.64 -12.59
C LYS A 117 -2.51 -2.80 -11.40
N THR A 118 -2.53 -1.86 -10.46
CA THR A 118 -3.45 -1.92 -9.30
C THR A 118 -4.89 -1.83 -9.73
N LEU A 119 -5.21 -0.94 -10.67
CA LEU A 119 -6.55 -0.76 -11.21
C LEU A 119 -7.02 -2.03 -11.93
N SER A 120 -6.17 -2.67 -12.74
CA SER A 120 -6.48 -3.97 -13.35
C SER A 120 -6.73 -5.08 -12.31
N LEU A 121 -6.02 -5.04 -11.18
CA LEU A 121 -6.14 -6.02 -10.11
C LEU A 121 -7.45 -5.81 -9.35
N LEU A 122 -7.76 -4.58 -8.97
CA LEU A 122 -9.00 -4.23 -8.27
C LEU A 122 -10.23 -4.47 -9.15
N LYS A 123 -10.16 -4.17 -10.46
CA LYS A 123 -11.24 -4.51 -11.40
C LYS A 123 -11.48 -6.03 -11.50
N ARG A 124 -10.41 -6.84 -11.47
CA ARG A 124 -10.55 -8.31 -11.45
C ARG A 124 -11.19 -8.82 -10.16
N HIS A 125 -10.92 -8.18 -9.02
CA HIS A 125 -11.46 -8.53 -7.71
C HIS A 125 -12.60 -7.61 -7.26
N HIS A 126 -13.37 -7.07 -8.21
CA HIS A 126 -14.37 -6.05 -7.93
C HIS A 126 -15.48 -6.55 -6.99
N ALA A 127 -15.88 -7.82 -7.11
CA ALA A 127 -16.84 -8.44 -6.21
C ALA A 127 -16.32 -8.50 -4.76
N ALA A 128 -15.11 -9.03 -4.56
CA ALA A 128 -14.49 -9.10 -3.24
C ALA A 128 -14.37 -7.70 -2.60
N LEU A 129 -13.99 -6.68 -3.38
CA LEU A 129 -13.92 -5.29 -2.94
C LEU A 129 -15.28 -4.73 -2.48
N LEU A 130 -16.36 -4.98 -3.23
CA LEU A 130 -17.69 -4.51 -2.82
C LEU A 130 -18.18 -5.24 -1.57
N LYS A 131 -17.86 -6.53 -1.43
CA LYS A 131 -18.18 -7.30 -0.22
C LYS A 131 -17.48 -6.72 1.00
N THR A 132 -16.18 -6.44 0.93
CA THR A 132 -15.43 -5.86 2.06
C THR A 132 -15.99 -4.49 2.45
N VAL A 133 -16.33 -3.64 1.48
CA VAL A 133 -16.95 -2.33 1.75
C VAL A 133 -18.29 -2.48 2.47
N LYS A 134 -19.16 -3.38 2.03
CA LYS A 134 -20.46 -3.62 2.69
C LYS A 134 -20.30 -4.13 4.12
N VAL A 135 -19.35 -5.04 4.36
CA VAL A 135 -19.04 -5.53 5.72
C VAL A 135 -18.49 -4.39 6.59
N LEU A 136 -17.60 -3.54 6.05
CA LEU A 136 -17.07 -2.38 6.77
C LEU A 136 -18.16 -1.36 7.12
N LEU A 137 -19.15 -1.15 6.24
CA LEU A 137 -20.25 -0.22 6.53
C LEU A 137 -21.14 -0.71 7.69
N GLU A 138 -21.33 -2.02 7.83
CA GLU A 138 -22.10 -2.59 8.94
C GLU A 138 -21.30 -2.68 10.25
N ARG A 139 -20.05 -3.17 10.19
CA ARG A 139 -19.24 -3.49 11.38
C ARG A 139 -18.23 -2.43 11.78
N LYS A 140 -17.88 -1.50 10.88
CA LYS A 140 -16.82 -0.47 11.01
C LYS A 140 -15.38 -0.99 11.06
N GLU A 141 -15.17 -2.24 11.48
CA GLU A 141 -13.85 -2.88 11.57
C GLU A 141 -13.90 -4.27 10.93
N ILE A 142 -12.76 -4.71 10.38
CA ILE A 142 -12.57 -6.03 9.76
C ILE A 142 -11.18 -6.56 10.11
N SER A 143 -11.07 -7.85 10.43
CA SER A 143 -9.80 -8.52 10.71
C SER A 143 -9.12 -9.05 9.43
N GLY A 144 -7.81 -9.35 9.50
CA GLY A 144 -7.08 -9.94 8.36
C GLY A 144 -7.65 -11.30 7.91
N GLU A 145 -8.01 -12.15 8.86
CA GLU A 145 -8.59 -13.49 8.59
C GLU A 145 -9.96 -13.37 7.89
N GLU A 146 -10.76 -12.37 8.25
CA GLU A 146 -12.04 -12.08 7.60
C GLU A 146 -11.84 -11.62 6.14
N ILE A 147 -10.78 -10.86 5.86
CA ILE A 147 -10.42 -10.45 4.49
C ILE A 147 -10.03 -11.68 3.68
N ASP A 148 -9.21 -12.57 4.23
CA ASP A 148 -8.80 -13.80 3.56
C ASP A 148 -10.01 -14.70 3.27
N PHE A 149 -10.97 -14.78 4.20
CA PHE A 149 -12.22 -15.49 3.98
C PHE A 149 -13.02 -14.90 2.80
N ILE A 150 -13.14 -13.57 2.72
CA ILE A 150 -13.83 -12.90 1.61
C ILE A 150 -13.12 -13.17 0.28
N LEU A 151 -11.78 -13.08 0.25
CA LEU A 151 -10.99 -13.34 -0.95
C LEU A 151 -11.11 -14.78 -1.44
N ASN A 152 -11.12 -15.75 -0.52
CA ASN A 152 -11.30 -17.17 -0.85
C ASN A 152 -12.71 -17.47 -1.37
N LYS A 153 -13.73 -16.82 -0.82
CA LYS A 153 -15.13 -16.98 -1.25
C LYS A 153 -15.40 -16.32 -2.61
N TYR A 154 -14.71 -15.21 -2.90
CA TYR A 154 -14.90 -14.42 -4.13
C TYR A 154 -13.62 -14.41 -4.99
N PRO A 155 -13.36 -15.48 -5.77
CA PRO A 155 -12.21 -15.56 -6.65
C PRO A 155 -12.22 -14.47 -7.75
N PRO A 156 -11.08 -14.22 -8.42
CA PRO A 156 -11.00 -13.21 -9.47
C PRO A 156 -12.03 -13.45 -10.59
N GLN A 157 -12.56 -12.36 -11.15
CA GLN A 157 -13.58 -12.34 -12.21
C GLN A 157 -14.97 -12.82 -11.79
N THR A 158 -15.27 -12.85 -10.50
CA THR A 158 -16.61 -13.14 -10.01
C THR A 158 -17.62 -12.07 -10.46
N PRO A 159 -18.78 -12.46 -11.03
CA PRO A 159 -19.77 -11.51 -11.48
C PRO A 159 -20.47 -10.84 -10.30
N LEU A 160 -20.73 -9.53 -10.42
CA LEU A 160 -21.37 -8.73 -9.37
C LEU A 160 -22.78 -9.21 -8.99
N LYS A 161 -23.48 -9.91 -9.89
CA LYS A 161 -24.84 -10.42 -9.65
C LYS A 161 -24.91 -11.28 -8.39
N LEU A 162 -23.90 -12.11 -8.15
CA LEU A 162 -23.82 -12.99 -6.98
C LEU A 162 -23.86 -12.22 -5.65
N LEU A 163 -23.34 -10.98 -5.62
CA LEU A 163 -23.37 -10.14 -4.42
C LEU A 163 -24.67 -9.37 -4.22
N PHE A 164 -25.40 -9.11 -5.30
CA PHE A 164 -26.71 -8.47 -5.24
C PHE A 164 -27.81 -9.48 -4.90
N GLU A 165 -27.60 -10.75 -5.24
CA GLU A 165 -28.47 -11.88 -4.88
C GLU A 165 -28.29 -12.35 -3.42
N GLU A 166 -27.22 -11.94 -2.73
CA GLU A 166 -27.06 -12.21 -1.29
C GLU A 166 -28.05 -11.38 -0.46
N GLU A 167 -28.89 -12.06 0.34
CA GLU A 167 -29.89 -11.43 1.22
C GLU A 167 -29.26 -10.51 2.28
N ASN A 168 -28.07 -10.84 2.79
CA ASN A 168 -27.35 -10.07 3.81
C ASN A 168 -25.87 -9.90 3.47
N PRO A 169 -25.53 -8.93 2.61
CA PRO A 169 -24.19 -8.82 2.06
C PRO A 169 -23.16 -8.20 3.02
N GLY A 170 -23.51 -7.58 4.15
CA GLY A 170 -22.51 -7.16 5.14
C GLY A 170 -22.28 -8.16 6.28
N SER A 171 -23.04 -9.26 6.34
CA SER A 171 -22.80 -10.31 7.33
C SER A 171 -21.77 -11.34 6.84
N LEU A 172 -20.77 -11.62 7.68
CA LEU A 172 -19.87 -12.77 7.53
C LEU A 172 -20.39 -13.92 8.41
N LYS A 173 -20.77 -15.04 7.77
CA LYS A 173 -21.28 -16.25 8.46
C LYS A 173 -20.22 -16.95 9.33
N PHE A 174 -18.94 -16.66 9.08
CA PHE A 174 -17.79 -17.22 9.79
C PHE A 174 -17.92 -17.09 11.31
N LEU A 175 -18.22 -15.89 11.81
CA LEU A 175 -18.34 -15.63 13.25
C LEU A 175 -19.56 -16.30 13.90
N LYS A 176 -20.67 -16.47 13.18
CA LYS A 176 -21.83 -17.19 13.72
C LYS A 176 -21.50 -18.66 13.95
N GLN A 177 -20.79 -19.29 13.03
CA GLN A 177 -20.43 -20.71 13.15
C GLN A 177 -19.36 -20.97 14.22
N GLU A 178 -18.38 -20.08 14.39
CA GLU A 178 -17.41 -20.18 15.48
C GLU A 178 -18.05 -19.89 16.84
N GLN A 179 -18.87 -18.84 16.97
CA GLN A 179 -19.61 -18.57 18.21
C GLN A 179 -20.59 -19.70 18.54
N GLU A 180 -21.31 -20.25 17.55
CA GLU A 180 -22.19 -21.41 17.74
C GLU A 180 -21.39 -22.63 18.19
N ARG A 181 -20.21 -22.90 17.61
CA ARG A 181 -19.34 -24.00 18.03
C ARG A 181 -18.75 -23.78 19.42
N GLU A 182 -18.30 -22.59 19.76
CA GLU A 182 -17.79 -22.24 21.09
C GLU A 182 -18.89 -22.36 22.15
N LEU A 183 -20.11 -21.89 21.85
CA LEU A 183 -21.28 -22.06 22.70
C LEU A 183 -21.65 -23.55 22.88
N GLU A 184 -21.60 -24.33 21.82
CA GLU A 184 -21.87 -25.77 21.85
C GLU A 184 -20.83 -26.52 22.68
N TYR A 185 -19.54 -26.19 22.55
CA TYR A 185 -18.47 -26.69 23.41
C TYR A 185 -18.61 -26.25 24.88
N ALA A 186 -19.01 -25.01 25.15
CA ALA A 186 -19.25 -24.50 26.50
C ALA A 186 -20.44 -25.20 27.19
N LEU A 187 -21.52 -25.46 26.45
CA LEU A 187 -22.68 -26.21 26.93
C LEU A 187 -22.33 -27.69 27.20
N LEU A 188 -21.54 -28.31 26.32
CA LEU A 188 -21.04 -29.69 26.51
C LEU A 188 -20.14 -29.84 27.73
N THR A 189 -19.33 -28.83 28.05
CA THR A 189 -18.45 -28.84 29.23
C THR A 189 -19.21 -28.61 30.53
N GLN A 190 -20.27 -27.78 30.52
CA GLN A 190 -21.18 -27.65 31.68
C GLN A 190 -21.93 -28.95 31.98
N SER A 191 -22.44 -29.66 30.95
CA SER A 191 -23.17 -30.93 31.17
C SER A 191 -22.33 -32.09 31.74
N LYS A 192 -21.01 -32.05 31.56
CA LYS A 192 -20.08 -33.06 32.10
C LYS A 192 -19.62 -32.76 33.53
N GLY A 193 -19.82 -31.53 34.01
CA GLY A 193 -19.46 -31.11 35.36
C GLY A 193 -20.52 -31.44 36.42
N GLU A 194 -21.77 -31.71 36.02
CA GLU A 194 -22.89 -31.97 36.94
C GLU A 194 -23.09 -33.48 37.26
N THR A 195 -22.28 -34.38 36.69
CA THR A 195 -22.38 -35.84 36.87
C THR A 195 -21.27 -36.45 37.76
N LEU A 196 -20.69 -35.67 38.68
CA LEU A 196 -19.76 -36.16 39.73
C LEU A 196 -20.29 -35.78 41.11
#